data_AF-A0A920QKE9-F1
#
_entry.id   AF-A0A920QKE9-F1
#
_cell.length_a   1.000
_cell.length_b   1.000
_cell.length_c   1.000
_cell.angle_alpha   90.00
_cell.angle_beta   90.00
_cell.angle_gamma   90.00
#
_symmetry.space_group_name_H-M   'P 1'
#
loop_
_entity.id
_entity.type
_entity.pdbx_description
1 polymer ?
#
loop_
_entity_poly.entity_id
_entity_poly.type
_entity_poly.pdbx_seq_one_letter_code
_entity_poly.pdbx_strand_id
1 'polypeptide(L)'
;MGNVIPEAVIKLYDLCIEAANGNVESRRLAIELNDALKVLSKFDEGPDLVLYYKWLLFLKGEKEYTHHFNAFDKLSGSQIEFAVKQFNLFNQWWENWYQ
;
A
#
# COMPACT_ATOMS: atom_id res chain seq x y z
N MET A 1 -2.62 -4.71 -2.27
CA MET A 1 -1.95 -3.97 -1.16
C MET A 1 -2.15 -4.52 0.27
N GLY A 2 -3.27 -5.19 0.59
CA GLY A 2 -3.60 -5.61 1.97
C GLY A 2 -2.58 -6.53 2.66
N ASN A 3 -1.75 -7.27 1.92
CA ASN A 3 -0.66 -8.06 2.51
C ASN A 3 0.45 -7.16 3.10
N VAL A 4 0.71 -6.02 2.46
CA VAL A 4 1.81 -5.12 2.84
C VAL A 4 1.40 -4.20 3.98
N ILE A 5 0.20 -3.62 3.93
CA ILE A 5 -0.28 -2.62 4.91
C ILE A 5 -1.71 -2.98 5.37
N PRO A 6 -1.88 -4.12 6.07
CA PRO A 6 -3.20 -4.63 6.40
C PRO A 6 -4.03 -3.65 7.24
N GLU A 7 -3.41 -2.97 8.20
CA GLU A 7 -4.08 -2.03 9.12
C GLU A 7 -4.76 -0.88 8.38
N ALA A 8 -4.04 -0.23 7.45
CA ALA A 8 -4.60 0.86 6.65
C ALA A 8 -5.71 0.39 5.71
N VAL A 9 -5.58 -0.80 5.12
CA VAL A 9 -6.60 -1.36 4.23
C VAL A 9 -7.86 -1.75 4.99
N ILE A 10 -7.73 -2.35 6.18
CA ILE A 10 -8.85 -2.67 7.06
C ILE A 10 -9.52 -1.37 7.54
N LYS A 11 -8.74 -0.36 7.95
CA LYS A 11 -9.31 0.93 8.34
C LYS A 11 -10.10 1.59 7.21
N LEU A 12 -9.60 1.54 5.98
CA LEU A 12 -10.32 2.04 4.81
C LEU A 12 -11.64 1.29 4.61
N TYR A 13 -11.62 -0.04 4.74
CA TYR A 13 -12.83 -0.86 4.66
C TYR A 13 -13.86 -0.44 5.71
N ASP A 14 -13.47 -0.31 6.99
CA ASP A 14 -14.38 0.10 8.07
C ASP A 14 -14.99 1.48 7.81
N LEU A 15 -14.18 2.46 7.39
CA LEU A 15 -14.66 3.80 7.06
C LEU A 15 -15.66 3.78 5.88
N CYS A 16 -15.43 2.93 4.89
CA CYS A 16 -16.35 2.75 3.78
C CYS A 16 -17.69 2.13 4.22
N ILE A 17 -17.69 1.17 5.14
CA ILE A 17 -18.92 0.60 5.70
C ILE A 17 -19.73 1.67 6.44
N GLU A 18 -19.08 2.45 7.31
CA GLU A 18 -19.73 3.55 8.03
C GLU A 18 -20.25 4.64 7.08
N ALA A 19 -19.45 5.01 6.07
CA ALA A 19 -19.84 5.96 5.05
C ALA A 19 -21.06 5.49 4.23
N ALA A 20 -21.13 4.20 3.91
CA ALA A 20 -22.28 3.61 3.22
C ALA A 20 -23.56 3.66 4.07
N ASN A 21 -23.44 3.65 5.40
CA ASN A 21 -24.54 3.84 6.35
C ASN A 21 -24.89 5.32 6.59
N GLY A 22 -24.26 6.26 5.87
CA GLY A 22 -24.57 7.69 5.92
C GLY A 22 -23.70 8.50 6.90
N ASN A 23 -22.64 7.91 7.46
CA ASN A 23 -21.70 8.65 8.30
C ASN A 23 -20.85 9.63 7.44
N VAL A 24 -21.15 10.93 7.56
CA VAL A 24 -20.52 12.00 6.78
C VAL A 24 -19.01 12.09 7.05
N GLU A 25 -18.60 11.97 8.31
CA GLU A 25 -17.20 12.07 8.70
C GLU A 25 -16.39 10.87 8.19
N SER A 26 -16.95 9.66 8.32
CA SER A 26 -16.31 8.45 7.78
C SER A 26 -16.15 8.52 6.27
N ARG A 27 -17.11 9.13 5.55
CA ARG A 27 -16.99 9.37 4.11
C ARG A 27 -15.82 10.28 3.77
N ARG A 28 -15.62 11.37 4.52
CA ARG A 28 -14.49 12.29 4.33
C ARG A 28 -13.15 11.58 4.57
N LEU A 29 -13.03 10.89 5.71
CA LEU A 29 -11.83 10.15 6.10
C LEU A 29 -11.52 9.00 5.13
N ALA A 30 -12.53 8.28 4.64
CA ALA A 30 -12.34 7.23 3.63
C ALA A 30 -11.74 7.79 2.34
N ILE A 31 -12.18 8.96 1.87
CA ILE A 31 -11.65 9.61 0.66
C ILE A 31 -10.18 9.99 0.87
N GLU A 32 -9.86 10.61 2.00
CA GLU A 32 -8.47 10.99 2.33
C GLU A 32 -7.52 9.79 2.36
N LEU A 33 -7.90 8.73 3.07
CA LEU A 33 -7.11 7.51 3.17
C LEU A 33 -7.00 6.80 1.81
N ASN A 34 -8.09 6.75 1.04
CA ASN A 34 -8.08 6.18 -0.31
C ASN A 34 -7.14 6.96 -1.24
N ASP A 35 -7.14 8.28 -1.18
CA ASP A 35 -6.28 9.13 -2.01
C ASP A 35 -4.80 8.97 -1.63
N ALA A 36 -4.48 8.88 -0.34
CA ALA A 36 -3.12 8.60 0.13
C ALA A 36 -2.63 7.21 -0.31
N LEU A 37 -3.51 6.19 -0.28
CA LEU A 37 -3.19 4.82 -0.71
C LEU A 37 -3.06 4.68 -2.23
N LYS A 38 -3.68 5.58 -3.00
CA LYS A 38 -3.89 5.43 -4.45
C LYS A 38 -2.63 5.09 -5.23
N VAL A 39 -1.48 5.70 -4.89
CA VAL A 39 -0.23 5.45 -5.62
C VAL A 39 0.28 4.03 -5.39
N LEU A 40 0.24 3.55 -4.15
CA LEU A 40 0.65 2.18 -3.83
C LEU A 40 -0.36 1.15 -4.38
N SER A 41 -1.66 1.47 -4.33
CA SER A 41 -2.71 0.61 -4.88
C SER A 41 -2.61 0.42 -6.39
N LYS A 42 -2.09 1.41 -7.14
CA LYS A 42 -1.86 1.25 -8.59
C LYS A 42 -0.89 0.12 -8.94
N PHE A 43 -0.04 -0.32 -8.02
CA PHE A 43 0.80 -1.48 -8.27
C PHE A 43 0.00 -2.78 -8.47
N ASP A 44 -1.24 -2.89 -7.94
CA ASP A 44 -2.15 -4.02 -8.19
C ASP A 44 -2.62 -4.08 -9.67
N GLU A 45 -2.54 -2.96 -10.40
CA GLU A 45 -3.10 -2.84 -11.76
C GLU A 45 -2.09 -3.24 -12.86
N GLY A 46 -0.83 -3.48 -12.51
CA GLY A 46 0.26 -3.72 -13.46
C GLY A 46 0.77 -5.17 -13.50
N PRO A 47 1.48 -5.58 -14.57
CA PRO A 47 2.05 -6.92 -14.69
C PRO A 47 3.10 -7.25 -13.62
N ASP A 48 3.73 -6.21 -13.05
CA ASP A 48 4.81 -6.33 -12.07
C ASP A 48 4.28 -6.39 -10.61
N LEU A 49 2.98 -6.58 -10.38
CA LEU A 49 2.36 -6.47 -9.05
C LEU A 49 3.07 -7.32 -7.97
N VAL A 50 3.49 -8.54 -8.32
CA VAL A 50 4.18 -9.46 -7.41
C VAL A 50 5.58 -8.95 -7.08
N LEU A 51 6.26 -8.33 -8.03
CA LEU A 51 7.59 -7.75 -7.84
C LEU A 51 7.52 -6.60 -6.84
N TYR A 52 6.56 -5.68 -7.03
CA TYR A 52 6.32 -4.59 -6.09
C TYR A 52 6.00 -5.11 -4.69
N TYR A 53 5.11 -6.10 -4.54
CA TYR A 53 4.65 -6.50 -3.21
C TYR A 53 5.68 -7.28 -2.43
N LYS A 54 6.39 -8.20 -3.10
CA LYS A 54 7.52 -8.88 -2.49
C LYS A 54 8.59 -7.90 -2.04
N TRP A 55 8.87 -6.88 -2.86
CA TRP A 55 9.81 -5.83 -2.49
C TRP A 55 9.36 -5.03 -1.27
N LEU A 56 8.09 -4.61 -1.21
CA LEU A 56 7.57 -3.88 -0.05
C LEU A 56 7.53 -4.73 1.23
N LEU A 57 7.18 -6.01 1.14
CA LEU A 57 7.24 -6.95 2.27
C LEU A 57 8.68 -7.15 2.77
N PHE A 58 9.63 -7.24 1.84
CA PHE A 58 11.05 -7.27 2.18
C PHE A 58 11.49 -5.99 2.92
N LEU A 59 11.05 -4.81 2.48
CA LEU A 59 11.33 -3.55 3.19
C LEU A 59 10.72 -3.51 4.61
N LYS A 60 9.60 -4.20 4.83
CA LYS A 60 9.00 -4.39 6.15
C LYS A 60 9.75 -5.40 7.03
N GLY A 61 10.78 -6.06 6.50
CA GLY A 61 11.62 -7.02 7.23
C GLY A 61 11.30 -8.49 6.96
N GLU A 62 10.33 -8.80 6.10
CA GLU A 62 9.94 -10.17 5.74
C GLU A 62 10.88 -10.73 4.66
N LYS A 63 12.03 -11.25 5.10
CA LYS A 63 13.16 -11.67 4.24
C LYS A 63 12.84 -12.85 3.33
N GLU A 64 11.83 -13.65 3.66
CA GLU A 64 11.35 -14.75 2.83
C GLU A 64 10.84 -14.28 1.46
N TYR A 65 10.48 -13.00 1.31
CA TYR A 65 10.02 -12.43 0.06
C TYR A 65 11.14 -11.91 -0.86
N THR A 66 12.42 -12.05 -0.48
CA THR A 66 13.56 -11.56 -1.29
C THR A 66 13.66 -12.21 -2.67
N HIS A 67 13.25 -13.48 -2.81
CA HIS A 67 13.47 -14.26 -4.04
C HIS A 67 12.18 -14.48 -4.84
N HIS A 68 12.34 -14.49 -6.17
CA HIS A 68 11.32 -14.85 -7.15
C HIS A 68 11.58 -16.26 -7.70
N PHE A 69 10.55 -16.88 -8.26
CA PHE A 69 10.69 -18.20 -8.89
C PHE A 69 11.61 -18.13 -10.12
N ASN A 70 11.45 -17.10 -10.94
CA ASN A 70 12.34 -16.85 -12.07
C ASN A 70 13.47 -15.92 -11.63
N ALA A 71 14.72 -16.30 -11.89
CA ALA A 71 15.89 -15.52 -11.47
C ALA A 71 16.02 -14.15 -12.17
N PHE A 72 15.35 -13.97 -13.31
CA PHE A 72 15.36 -12.70 -14.06
C PHE A 72 14.23 -11.75 -13.65
N ASP A 73 13.24 -12.21 -12.88
CA ASP A 73 12.13 -11.39 -12.39
C ASP A 73 12.65 -10.46 -11.28
N LYS A 74 12.81 -9.18 -11.63
CA LYS A 74 13.24 -8.14 -10.69
C LYS A 74 12.73 -6.77 -11.14
N LEU A 75 12.43 -5.93 -10.16
CA LEU A 75 12.22 -4.51 -10.41
C LEU A 75 13.50 -3.87 -10.96
N SER A 76 13.34 -2.89 -11.85
CA SER A 76 14.43 -2.00 -12.23
C SER A 76 14.82 -1.07 -11.08
N GLY A 77 15.99 -0.44 -11.17
CA GLY A 77 16.43 0.53 -10.16
C GLY A 77 15.44 1.68 -9.94
N SER A 78 14.88 2.23 -11.03
CA SER A 78 13.89 3.30 -10.93
C SER A 78 12.56 2.84 -10.33
N GLN A 79 12.13 1.60 -10.60
CA GLN A 79 10.94 1.02 -9.98
C GLN A 79 11.14 0.83 -8.47
N ILE A 80 12.32 0.37 -8.05
CA ILE A 80 12.69 0.22 -6.63
C ILE A 80 12.68 1.58 -5.93
N GLU A 81 13.38 2.57 -6.47
CA GLU A 81 13.45 3.92 -5.89
C GLU A 81 12.06 4.54 -5.77
N PHE A 82 11.22 4.39 -6.80
CA PHE A 82 9.85 4.87 -6.79
C PHE A 82 9.02 4.16 -5.71
N ALA A 83 9.08 2.83 -5.63
CA ALA A 83 8.35 2.06 -4.62
C ALA A 83 8.74 2.47 -3.20
N VAL A 84 10.04 2.57 -2.92
CA VAL A 84 10.56 2.99 -1.60
C VAL A 84 10.07 4.39 -1.25
N LYS A 85 10.17 5.34 -2.20
CA LYS A 85 9.73 6.72 -1.98
C LYS A 85 8.24 6.80 -1.64
N GLN A 86 7.39 6.12 -2.41
CA GLN A 86 5.95 6.14 -2.20
C GLN A 86 5.55 5.40 -0.93
N PHE A 87 6.22 4.30 -0.60
CA PHE A 87 5.97 3.54 0.61
C PHE A 87 6.31 4.35 1.87
N ASN A 88 7.46 5.00 1.90
CA ASN A 88 7.85 5.87 3.00
C ASN A 88 6.93 7.08 3.13
N LEU A 89 6.55 7.70 2.01
CA LEU A 89 5.59 8.81 2.01
C LEU A 89 4.26 8.40 2.64
N PHE A 90 3.72 7.24 2.24
CA PHE A 90 2.47 6.74 2.79
C PHE A 90 2.61 6.45 4.30
N ASN A 91 3.66 5.73 4.73
CA ASN A 91 3.82 5.37 6.14
C ASN A 91 3.97 6.62 7.03
N GLN A 92 4.73 7.62 6.58
CA GLN A 92 4.84 8.89 7.31
C GLN A 92 3.49 9.60 7.40
N TRP A 93 2.73 9.65 6.30
CA TRP A 93 1.39 10.23 6.33
C TRP A 93 0.45 9.45 7.27
N TRP A 94 0.49 8.11 7.22
CA TRP A 94 -0.33 7.21 8.04
C TRP A 94 -0.07 7.39 9.54
N GLU A 95 1.20 7.47 9.94
CA GLU A 95 1.60 7.70 11.35
C GLU A 95 1.10 9.03 11.92
N ASN A 96 0.91 10.05 11.06
CA ASN A 96 0.40 11.35 11.48
C ASN A 96 -1.13 11.45 11.37
N TRP A 97 -1.73 10.76 10.41
CA TRP A 97 -3.18 10.78 10.17
C TRP A 97 -3.95 9.92 11.16
N TYR A 98 -3.36 8.82 11.65
CA TYR A 98 -3.99 7.88 12.57
C TYR A 98 -3.87 8.27 14.07
N GLN A 99 -3.33 9.46 14.37
CA GLN A 99 -3.21 9.97 15.76
C GLN A 99 -4.54 10.47 16.34
#